data_AF-A0A354WMR3-F1
#
_entry.id   AF-A0A354WMR3-F1
#
_cell.length_a   1.000
_cell.length_b   1.000
_cell.length_c   1.000
_cell.angle_alpha   90.00
_cell.angle_beta   90.00
_cell.angle_gamma   90.00
#
_symmetry.space_group_name_H-M   'P 1'
#
loop_
_entity.id
_entity.type
_entity.pdbx_description
1 polymer ?
#
loop_
_entity_poly.entity_id
_entity_poly.type
_entity_poly.pdbx_seq_one_letter_code
_entity_poly.pdbx_strand_id
1 'polypeptide(L)' 'LSGVSHIVNRTANARQDGACDVTLELDTPAEKEVCREIFFAFSKAGKAILRMTAGKASLEDIFMELTDSGKGEETK' A
#
# COMPACT_ATOMS: atom_id res chain seq x y z
N LEU A 1 1.67 8.49 10.56
CA LEU A 1 2.37 8.79 9.29
C LEU A 1 2.17 10.25 8.86
N SER A 2 1.97 11.19 9.79
CA SER A 2 1.56 12.58 9.52
C SER A 2 2.68 13.49 8.97
N GLY A 3 3.62 12.93 8.21
CA GLY A 3 4.76 13.66 7.66
C GLY A 3 5.26 13.12 6.32
N VAL A 4 4.48 12.25 5.66
CA VAL A 4 4.78 11.77 4.31
C VAL A 4 3.65 12.28 3.41
N SER A 5 3.96 13.31 2.62
CA SER A 5 2.98 14.09 1.83
C SER A 5 2.31 13.29 0.71
N HIS A 6 2.98 12.23 0.27
CA HIS A 6 2.61 11.43 -0.91
C HIS A 6 1.58 10.33 -0.64
N ILE A 7 1.22 10.09 0.61
CA ILE A 7 0.27 9.03 0.98
C ILE A 7 -1.15 9.51 0.70
N VAL A 8 -1.78 8.94 -0.33
CA VAL A 8 -3.17 9.23 -0.69
C VAL A 8 -4.16 8.28 -0.03
N ASN A 9 -3.75 7.05 0.27
CA ASN A 9 -4.57 6.10 1.00
C ASN A 9 -3.72 5.22 1.92
N ARG A 10 -4.36 4.66 2.96
CA ARG A 10 -3.74 3.71 3.87
C ARG A 10 -4.74 2.67 4.34
N THR A 11 -4.29 1.42 4.34
CA THR A 11 -5.04 0.29 4.92
C THR A 11 -4.14 -0.40 5.93
N ALA A 12 -4.70 -0.76 7.07
CA ALA A 12 -3.98 -1.44 8.15
C ALA A 12 -4.78 -2.65 8.61
N ASN A 13 -4.14 -3.82 8.58
CA ASN A 13 -4.73 -5.08 9.00
C ASN A 13 -3.92 -5.63 10.18
N ALA A 14 -4.59 -5.87 11.31
CA ALA A 14 -3.95 -6.51 12.45
C ALA A 14 -3.68 -7.98 12.14
N ARG A 15 -2.50 -8.47 12.53
CA ARG A 15 -2.13 -9.88 12.43
C ARG A 15 -2.28 -10.58 13.77
N GLN A 16 -2.44 -11.90 13.73
CA GLN A 16 -2.56 -12.73 14.94
C GLN A 16 -1.28 -12.80 15.77
N ASP A 17 -0.12 -12.51 15.18
CA ASP A 17 1.19 -12.47 15.85
C ASP A 17 1.48 -11.13 16.54
N GLY A 18 0.49 -10.24 16.62
CA GLY A 18 0.62 -8.91 17.22
C GLY A 18 1.30 -7.87 16.31
N ALA A 19 1.69 -8.26 15.09
CA ALA A 19 2.14 -7.33 14.08
C ALA A 19 0.94 -6.70 13.33
N CYS A 20 1.24 -5.79 12.40
CA CYS A 20 0.25 -5.16 11.53
C CYS A 20 0.81 -5.07 10.12
N ASP A 21 0.04 -5.52 9.14
CA ASP A 21 0.33 -5.27 7.73
C ASP A 21 -0.29 -3.92 7.35
N VAL A 22 0.54 -3.04 6.80
CA VAL A 22 0.12 -1.70 6.36
C VAL A 22 0.40 -1.55 4.88
N THR A 23 -0.65 -1.24 4.12
CA THR A 23 -0.55 -0.88 2.70
C THR A 23 -0.70 0.63 2.58
N LEU A 24 0.25 1.26 1.88
CA LEU A 24 0.23 2.70 1.59
C LEU A 24 0.12 2.88 0.08
N GLU A 25 -0.91 3.60 -0.35
CA GLU A 25 -1.03 4.04 -1.74
C GLU A 25 -0.41 5.43 -1.86
N LEU A 26 0.40 5.61 -2.89
CA LEU A 26 1.18 6.82 -3.11
C LEU A 26 0.78 7.46 -4.44
N ASP A 27 0.72 8.79 -4.49
CA ASP A 27 0.54 9.56 -5.74
C ASP A 27 1.82 9.69 -6.58
N THR A 28 2.94 9.23 -6.01
CA THR A 28 4.26 9.19 -6.64
C THR A 28 4.83 7.78 -6.52
N PRO A 29 5.73 7.35 -7.43
CA PRO A 29 6.40 6.07 -7.28
C PRO A 29 7.13 5.95 -5.93
N ALA A 30 7.15 4.74 -5.36
CA ALA A 30 7.84 4.42 -4.11
C ALA A 30 9.38 4.40 -4.28
N GLU A 31 9.96 5.54 -4.65
CA GLU A 31 11.41 5.72 -4.80
C GLU A 31 12.11 5.82 -3.44
N LYS A 32 13.45 5.87 -3.47
CA LYS A 32 14.30 5.83 -2.26
C LYS A 32 13.95 6.91 -1.23
N GLU A 33 13.69 8.13 -1.68
CA GLU A 33 13.37 9.26 -0.79
C GLU A 33 12.05 9.03 -0.06
N VAL A 34 10.98 8.66 -0.78
CA VAL A 34 9.66 8.38 -0.16
C VAL A 34 9.75 7.20 0.80
N CYS A 35 10.46 6.13 0.43
CA CYS A 35 10.71 4.99 1.32
C CYS A 35 11.44 5.42 2.61
N ARG A 36 12.40 6.34 2.50
CA ARG A 36 13.16 6.87 3.63
C ARG A 36 12.28 7.72 4.55
N GLU A 37 11.40 8.54 3.99
CA GLU A 37 10.44 9.32 4.77
C GLU A 37 9.48 8.43 5.55
N ILE A 38 8.93 7.40 4.90
CA ILE A 38 8.07 6.40 5.55
C ILE A 38 8.83 5.72 6.70
N PHE A 39 10.05 5.26 6.45
CA PHE A 39 10.89 4.64 7.47
C PHE A 39 11.06 5.54 8.70
N PHE A 40 11.42 6.81 8.50
CA PHE A 40 11.61 7.73 9.62
C PHE A 40 10.30 8.08 10.33
N ALA A 41 9.16 8.10 9.63
CA ALA A 41 7.86 8.31 10.26
C ALA A 41 7.51 7.17 11.22
N PHE A 42 7.80 5.91 10.87
CA PHE A 42 7.66 4.76 11.78
C PHE A 42 8.67 4.82 12.93
N SER A 43 9.93 5.13 12.65
CA SER A 43 10.98 5.25 13.66
C SER A 43 10.66 6.32 14.71
N LYS A 44 10.23 7.52 14.29
CA LYS A 44 9.79 8.60 15.20
C LYS A 44 8.60 8.21 16.07
N ALA A 45 7.74 7.31 15.57
CA ALA A 45 6.61 6.79 16.31
C ALA A 45 6.96 5.59 17.23
N GLY A 46 8.24 5.18 17.29
CA GLY A 46 8.68 4.01 18.05
C GLY A 46 8.10 2.70 17.51
N LYS A 47 7.79 2.63 16.22
CA LYS A 47 7.21 1.45 15.57
C LYS A 47 8.27 0.81 14.67
N ALA A 48 8.62 -0.43 14.96
CA ALA A 48 9.58 -1.18 14.15
C ALA A 48 8.93 -1.61 12.82
N ILE A 49 9.67 -1.44 11.72
CA ILE A 49 9.30 -2.01 10.41
C ILE A 49 10.04 -3.33 10.28
N LEU A 50 9.30 -4.44 10.23
CA LEU A 50 9.89 -5.78 10.08
C LEU A 50 10.23 -6.10 8.62
N ARG A 51 9.41 -5.61 7.69
CA ARG A 51 9.58 -5.75 6.25
C ARG A 51 8.90 -4.57 5.56
N MET A 52 9.52 -4.06 4.51
CA MET A 52 8.93 -3.05 3.62
C MET A 52 9.19 -3.49 2.18
N THR A 53 8.12 -3.57 1.39
CA THR A 53 8.18 -3.95 -0.02
C THR A 53 7.49 -2.88 -0.84
N ALA A 54 8.16 -2.37 -1.87
CA ALA A 54 7.51 -1.50 -2.85
C ALA A 54 6.66 -2.36 -3.78
N GLY A 55 5.34 -2.21 -3.72
CA GLY A 55 4.44 -2.74 -4.74
C GLY A 55 4.45 -1.83 -5.96
N LYS A 56 4.55 -2.38 -7.16
CA LYS A 56 4.05 -1.73 -8.37
C LYS A 56 2.72 -2.38 -8.68
N ALA A 57 1.67 -1.60 -8.87
CA ALA A 57 0.54 -2.09 -9.64
C ALA A 57 1.07 -2.40 -11.04
N SER A 58 1.05 -3.66 -11.46
CA SER A 58 1.38 -3.97 -12.84
C SER A 58 0.21 -3.51 -13.73
N LEU A 59 0.51 -3.09 -14.97
CA LEU A 59 -0.56 -2.78 -15.93
C LEU A 59 -1.47 -3.99 -16.15
N GLU A 60 -0.95 -5.21 -16.00
CA GLU A 60 -1.70 -6.45 -16.02
C GLU A 60 -2.70 -6.52 -14.85
N ASP A 61 -2.28 -6.20 -13.63
CA ASP A 61 -3.15 -6.20 -12.44
C ASP A 61 -4.29 -5.18 -12.60
N ILE A 62 -3.97 -3.98 -13.11
CA ILE A 62 -4.96 -2.94 -13.41
C ILE A 62 -5.91 -3.41 -14.51
N PHE A 63 -5.38 -4.04 -15.55
CA PHE A 63 -6.17 -4.54 -16.67
C PHE A 63 -7.11 -5.69 -16.24
N MET A 64 -6.64 -6.60 -15.40
CA MET A 64 -7.45 -7.68 -14.83
C MET A 64 -8.57 -7.11 -13.94
N GLU A 65 -8.29 -6.15 -13.06
CA GLU A 65 -9.32 -5.53 -12.20
C GLU A 65 -10.41 -4.82 -13.03
N LEU A 66 -10.03 -4.11 -14.09
CA LEU A 66 -10.95 -3.41 -14.98
C LEU A 66 -11.76 -4.34 -15.90
N THR A 67 -11.25 -5.53 -16.21
CA THR A 67 -11.93 -6.50 -17.10
C THR A 67 -12.73 -7.56 -16.34
N ASP A 68 -12.35 -7.91 -15.11
CA ASP A 68 -13.08 -8.84 -14.25
C ASP A 68 -14.34 -8.20 -13.65
N SER A 69 -14.35 -6.86 -13.50
CA SER A 69 -15.55 -6.08 -13.18
C SER A 69 -16.60 -6.03 -14.33
N GLY A 70 -16.32 -6.67 -15.47
CA GLY A 70 -17.24 -6.83 -16.60
C GLY A 70 -17.97 -8.18 -16.69
N LYS A 71 -17.79 -9.10 -15.73
CA LYS A 71 -18.41 -10.44 -15.79
C LYS A 71 -19.53 -10.64 -14.75
N GLY A 72 -20.75 -10.39 -15.21
CA GLY A 72 -22.04 -10.65 -14.56
C GLY A 72 -22.91 -9.43 -14.78
N GLU A 73 -23.92 -9.43 -15.65
CA GLU A 73 -25.09 -10.30 -15.61
C GLU A 73 -25.58 -10.66 -17.03
N GLU A 74 -25.36 -11.90 -17.50
CA GLU A 74 -26.25 -12.52 -18.48
C GLU A 74 -27.33 -13.28 -17.71
N THR A 75 -28.42 -12.58 -17.40
CA THR A 75 -29.67 -13.24 -17.02
C THR A 75 -30.31 -13.77 -18.29
N LYS A 76 -30.33 -15.09 -18.46
CA LYS A 76 -31.27 -15.75 -19.37
C LYS A 76 -31.82 -17.02 -18.75
#